data_AF-A0A524L7Y8-F1
#
_entry.id   AF-A0A524L7Y8-F1
#
_cell.length_a   1.000
_cell.length_b   1.000
_cell.length_c   1.000
_cell.angle_alpha   90.00
_cell.angle_beta   90.00
_cell.angle_gamma   90.00
#
_symmetry.space_group_name_H-M   'P 1'
#
loop_
_entity.id
_entity.type
_entity.pdbx_description
1 polymer ?
#
loop_
_entity_poly.entity_id
_entity_poly.type
_entity_poly.pdbx_seq_one_letter_code
_entity_poly.pdbx_strand_id
1 'polypeptide(L)'
;MGRYEQYDRDVKKDPKSVHPIWRGIGFLLLGLIAVMSYAGANILVEANKTKGWIAVPVGIRGGVPWAPDLYAELIVMFFLTMIGFGLITIIYSLIYKISRPRDIFRLLK
;
A
#
# COMPACT_ATOMS: atom_id res chain seq x y z
N MET A 1 -15.98 37.20 35.18
CA MET A 1 -15.47 37.28 33.79
C MET A 1 -14.19 36.47 33.72
N GLY A 2 -14.24 35.33 33.04
CA GLY A 2 -13.36 34.18 33.28
C GLY A 2 -11.97 34.31 32.66
N ARG A 3 -10.93 33.98 33.45
CA ARG A 3 -9.51 33.96 33.05
C ARG A 3 -9.12 32.72 32.22
N TYR A 4 -10.03 32.25 31.35
CA TYR A 4 -9.82 31.02 30.57
C TYR A 4 -10.04 31.20 29.06
N GLU A 5 -10.44 32.39 28.59
CA GLU A 5 -10.62 32.69 27.16
C GLU A 5 -9.31 32.77 26.36
N GLN A 6 -8.15 32.79 27.01
CA GLN A 6 -6.86 32.94 26.32
C GLN A 6 -6.25 31.62 25.84
N TYR A 7 -7.00 30.51 25.90
CA TYR A 7 -6.57 29.23 25.35
C TYR A 7 -7.24 28.88 24.03
N ASP A 8 -7.80 29.85 23.31
CA ASP A 8 -7.95 29.72 21.87
C ASP A 8 -6.60 30.06 21.22
N ARG A 9 -5.59 29.20 21.45
CA ARG A 9 -4.47 29.17 20.52
C ARG A 9 -5.10 28.79 19.20
N ASP A 10 -5.22 29.76 18.30
CA ASP A 10 -5.31 29.54 16.87
C ASP A 10 -4.35 28.40 16.51
N VAL A 11 -4.89 27.19 16.47
CA VAL A 11 -4.19 26.04 15.91
C VAL A 11 -4.08 26.44 14.46
N LYS A 12 -2.96 27.07 14.09
CA LYS A 12 -2.60 27.34 12.70
C LYS A 12 -2.84 26.03 11.96
N LYS A 13 -3.97 25.94 11.25
CA LYS A 13 -4.29 24.80 10.40
C LYS A 13 -3.12 24.71 9.44
N ASP A 14 -2.28 23.72 9.65
CA ASP A 14 -1.10 23.52 8.83
C ASP A 14 -1.61 23.39 7.38
N PRO A 15 -1.27 24.32 6.46
CA PRO A 15 -1.81 24.32 5.10
C PRO A 15 -1.35 23.11 4.27
N LYS A 16 -0.59 22.20 4.90
CA LYS A 16 -0.13 20.91 4.37
C LYS A 16 -1.05 19.74 4.74
N SER A 17 -2.32 19.98 5.03
CA SER A 17 -3.28 18.88 5.17
C SER A 17 -3.34 18.10 3.85
N VAL A 18 -2.89 16.84 3.86
CA VAL A 18 -3.03 15.93 2.72
C VAL A 18 -4.51 15.91 2.31
N HIS A 19 -4.80 16.24 1.05
CA HIS A 19 -6.17 16.36 0.57
C HIS A 19 -6.94 15.06 0.82
N PRO A 20 -8.17 15.10 1.37
CA PRO A 20 -8.92 13.89 1.75
C PRO A 20 -9.19 12.93 0.59
N ILE A 21 -9.26 13.44 -0.65
CA ILE A 21 -9.39 12.65 -1.88
C ILE A 21 -8.20 11.67 -2.05
N TRP A 22 -6.98 12.11 -1.72
CA TRP A 22 -5.79 11.28 -1.84
C TRP A 22 -5.74 10.16 -0.79
N ARG A 23 -6.42 10.30 0.36
CA ARG A 23 -6.61 9.21 1.32
C ARG A 23 -7.56 8.13 0.80
N GLY A 24 -8.61 8.52 0.08
CA GLY A 24 -9.58 7.58 -0.51
C GLY A 24 -8.98 6.70 -1.61
N ILE A 25 -8.14 7.28 -2.47
CA ILE A 25 -7.42 6.53 -3.52
C ILE A 25 -6.47 5.49 -2.91
N GLY A 26 -5.76 5.82 -1.83
CA GLY A 26 -4.90 4.88 -1.12
C GLY A 26 -5.68 3.66 -0.59
N PHE A 27 -6.89 3.88 -0.06
CA PHE A 27 -7.73 2.79 0.41
C PHE A 27 -8.20 1.87 -0.72
N LEU A 28 -8.62 2.42 -1.86
CA LEU A 28 -8.97 1.62 -3.05
C LEU A 28 -7.77 0.82 -3.57
N LEU A 29 -6.59 1.44 -3.62
CA LEU A 29 -5.36 0.77 -4.04
C LEU A 29 -4.95 -0.35 -3.09
N LEU A 30 -5.16 -0.21 -1.77
CA LEU A 30 -4.91 -1.30 -0.82
C LEU A 30 -5.77 -2.53 -1.11
N GLY A 31 -7.07 -2.34 -1.36
CA GLY A 31 -7.95 -3.43 -1.78
C GLY A 31 -7.51 -4.08 -3.08
N LEU A 32 -7.15 -3.26 -4.08
CA LEU A 32 -6.66 -3.74 -5.37
C LEU A 32 -5.34 -4.54 -5.21
N ILE A 33 -4.39 -4.04 -4.42
CA ILE A 33 -3.13 -4.73 -4.14
C ILE A 33 -3.39 -6.09 -3.49
N ALA A 34 -4.29 -6.17 -2.51
CA ALA A 34 -4.59 -7.42 -1.83
C ALA A 34 -5.12 -8.49 -2.81
N VAL A 35 -6.06 -8.10 -3.68
CA VAL A 35 -6.62 -8.99 -4.72
C VAL A 35 -5.55 -9.40 -5.73
N MET A 36 -4.78 -8.44 -6.25
CA MET A 36 -3.69 -8.70 -7.20
C MET A 36 -2.60 -9.58 -6.61
N SER A 37 -2.30 -9.41 -5.33
CA SER A 37 -1.26 -10.18 -4.63
C SER A 37 -1.67 -11.61 -4.39
N TYR A 38 -2.94 -11.86 -4.08
CA TYR A 38 -3.46 -13.21 -3.96
C TYR A 38 -3.41 -13.94 -5.32
N ALA A 39 -3.93 -13.30 -6.38
CA ALA A 39 -3.87 -13.88 -7.72
C ALA A 39 -2.42 -14.13 -8.18
N GLY A 40 -1.52 -13.17 -7.91
CA GLY A 40 -0.09 -13.30 -8.21
C GLY A 40 0.56 -14.46 -7.43
N ALA A 41 0.22 -14.63 -6.15
CA ALA A 41 0.77 -15.70 -5.32
C ALA A 41 0.41 -17.08 -5.85
N ASN A 42 -0.86 -17.31 -6.24
CA ASN A 42 -1.30 -18.58 -6.80
C ASN A 42 -0.51 -18.95 -8.07
N ILE A 43 -0.37 -17.98 -8.99
CA ILE A 43 0.40 -18.17 -10.23
C ILE A 43 1.88 -18.44 -9.92
N LEU A 44 2.47 -17.74 -8.94
CA LEU A 44 3.88 -17.88 -8.62
C LEU A 44 4.19 -19.23 -7.95
N VAL A 45 3.30 -19.69 -7.06
CA VAL A 45 3.41 -21.00 -6.42
C VAL A 45 3.24 -22.12 -7.45
N GLU A 46 2.28 -22.00 -8.37
CA GLU A 46 2.08 -22.96 -9.45
C GLU A 46 3.26 -22.98 -10.44
N ALA A 47 3.80 -21.81 -10.80
CA ALA A 47 5.01 -21.69 -11.60
C ALA A 47 6.23 -22.31 -10.89
N ASN A 48 6.31 -22.20 -9.56
CA ASN A 48 7.37 -22.83 -8.79
C ASN A 48 7.28 -24.37 -8.79
N LYS A 49 6.07 -24.95 -8.84
CA LYS A 49 5.91 -26.41 -8.96
C LYS A 49 6.42 -26.94 -10.30
N THR A 50 6.20 -26.19 -11.38
CA THR A 50 6.63 -26.60 -12.72
C THR A 50 8.12 -26.38 -12.96
N LYS A 51 8.67 -25.26 -12.47
CA LYS A 51 10.07 -24.88 -12.69
C LYS A 51 11.04 -25.29 -11.58
N GLY A 52 10.53 -25.58 -10.39
CA GLY A 52 11.32 -26.02 -9.24
C GLY A 52 12.33 -24.99 -8.73
N TRP A 53 12.04 -23.69 -8.82
CA TRP A 53 12.99 -22.63 -8.41
C TRP A 53 13.39 -22.75 -6.94
N ILE A 54 12.44 -23.10 -6.07
CA ILE A 54 12.65 -23.21 -4.63
C ILE A 54 12.00 -24.50 -4.15
N ALA A 55 12.78 -25.31 -3.42
CA ALA A 55 12.28 -26.49 -2.74
C ALA A 55 11.42 -26.10 -1.54
N VAL A 56 10.09 -26.17 -1.69
CA VAL A 56 9.17 -25.89 -0.58
C VAL A 56 9.32 -26.99 0.48
N PRO A 57 9.61 -26.67 1.75
CA PRO A 57 9.71 -27.66 2.81
C PRO A 57 8.35 -28.27 3.15
N VAL A 58 8.34 -29.53 3.58
CA VAL A 58 7.10 -30.31 3.84
C VAL A 58 6.16 -29.67 4.87
N GLY A 59 6.68 -28.88 5.82
CA GLY A 59 5.85 -28.18 6.81
C GLY A 59 4.94 -27.08 6.22
N ILE A 60 5.21 -26.61 5.00
CA ILE A 60 4.48 -25.52 4.34
C ILE A 60 3.73 -26.04 3.08
N ARG A 61 3.95 -27.30 2.68
CA ARG A 61 3.24 -27.96 1.56
C ARG A 61 1.81 -28.40 1.93
N GLY A 62 1.17 -27.68 2.84
CA GLY A 62 -0.15 -28.01 3.36
C GLY A 62 -1.18 -26.94 3.05
N GLY A 63 -2.44 -27.32 3.24
CA GLY A 63 -3.58 -26.43 3.02
C GLY A 63 -4.90 -27.14 3.29
N VAL A 64 -5.96 -26.62 2.71
CA VAL A 64 -7.32 -27.17 2.78
C VAL A 64 -7.63 -27.97 1.50
N PRO A 65 -8.64 -28.87 1.49
CA PRO A 65 -8.95 -29.72 0.33
C PRO A 65 -9.15 -28.97 -0.98
N TRP A 66 -9.64 -27.73 -0.93
CA TRP A 66 -9.89 -26.88 -2.08
C TRP A 66 -8.70 -25.95 -2.43
N ALA A 67 -7.68 -25.89 -1.57
CA ALA A 67 -6.45 -25.12 -1.76
C ALA A 67 -5.28 -25.84 -1.05
N PRO A 68 -4.68 -26.87 -1.68
CA PRO A 68 -3.68 -27.73 -1.05
C PRO A 68 -2.36 -27.02 -0.72
N ASP A 69 -2.07 -25.88 -1.35
CA ASP A 69 -0.84 -25.10 -1.15
C ASP A 69 -1.08 -23.76 -0.47
N LEU A 70 -2.24 -23.63 0.22
CA LEU A 70 -2.70 -22.38 0.82
C LEU A 70 -1.63 -21.72 1.70
N TYR A 71 -0.87 -22.48 2.50
CA TYR A 71 0.15 -21.88 3.36
C TYR A 71 1.29 -21.23 2.56
N ALA A 72 1.73 -21.88 1.47
CA ALA A 72 2.74 -21.30 0.59
C ALA A 72 2.20 -20.07 -0.14
N GLU A 73 0.97 -20.13 -0.63
CA GLU A 73 0.28 -19.02 -1.28
C GLU A 73 0.13 -17.82 -0.34
N LEU A 74 -0.26 -18.02 0.92
CA LEU A 74 -0.40 -16.96 1.92
C LEU A 74 0.94 -16.28 2.23
N ILE A 75 2.03 -17.05 2.35
CA ILE A 75 3.36 -16.49 2.58
C ILE A 75 3.80 -15.66 1.38
N VAL A 76 3.66 -16.19 0.17
CA VAL A 76 4.01 -15.48 -1.07
C VAL A 76 3.14 -14.23 -1.23
N MET A 77 1.83 -14.33 -0.98
CA MET A 77 0.89 -13.22 -0.99
C MET A 77 1.32 -12.14 -0.01
N PHE A 78 1.70 -12.50 1.22
CA PHE A 78 2.17 -11.53 2.21
C PHE A 78 3.39 -10.76 1.70
N PHE A 79 4.39 -11.45 1.12
CA PHE A 79 5.54 -10.77 0.52
C PHE A 79 5.15 -9.91 -0.69
N LEU A 80 4.26 -10.40 -1.57
CA LEU A 80 3.79 -9.65 -2.73
C LEU A 80 3.03 -8.39 -2.32
N THR A 81 2.16 -8.47 -1.31
CA THR A 81 1.45 -7.30 -0.78
C THR A 81 2.41 -6.29 -0.16
N MET A 82 3.44 -6.75 0.57
CA MET A 82 4.43 -5.87 1.17
C MET A 82 5.23 -5.12 0.10
N ILE A 83 5.66 -5.83 -0.96
CA ILE A 83 6.36 -5.25 -2.11
C ILE A 83 5.44 -4.30 -2.88
N GLY A 84 4.21 -4.74 -3.18
CA GLY A 84 3.22 -3.95 -3.91
C GLY A 84 2.88 -2.66 -3.18
N PHE A 85 2.67 -2.72 -1.87
CA PHE A 85 2.43 -1.53 -1.04
C PHE A 85 3.65 -0.60 -1.01
N GLY A 86 4.86 -1.16 -0.90
CA GLY A 86 6.10 -0.39 -0.98
C GLY A 86 6.23 0.36 -2.30
N LEU A 87 5.99 -0.32 -3.43
CA LEU A 87 6.03 0.28 -4.76
C LEU A 87 5.00 1.41 -4.91
N ILE A 88 3.75 1.18 -4.50
CA ILE A 88 2.72 2.22 -4.55
C ILE A 88 3.09 3.41 -3.67
N THR A 89 3.67 3.18 -2.49
CA THR A 89 4.11 4.26 -1.60
C THR A 89 5.20 5.11 -2.24
N ILE A 90 6.17 4.47 -2.93
CA ILE A 90 7.21 5.17 -3.68
C ILE A 90 6.59 5.99 -4.82
N ILE A 91 5.73 5.37 -5.64
CA ILE A 91 5.04 6.05 -6.75
C ILE A 91 4.24 7.24 -6.22
N TYR A 92 3.53 7.06 -5.11
CA TYR A 92 2.76 8.11 -4.45
C TYR A 92 3.65 9.27 -4.00
N SER A 93 4.83 8.98 -3.43
CA SER A 93 5.78 10.00 -3.03
C SER A 93 6.31 10.81 -4.22
N LEU A 94 6.52 10.15 -5.37
CA LEU A 94 6.94 10.80 -6.62
C LEU A 94 5.82 11.67 -7.19
N ILE A 95 4.59 11.16 -7.22
CA ILE A 95 3.42 11.93 -7.65
C ILE A 95 3.26 13.18 -6.78
N TYR A 96 3.31 13.04 -5.45
CA TYR A 96 3.19 14.18 -4.56
C TYR A 96 4.34 15.19 -4.71
N LYS A 97 5.55 14.71 -5.03
CA LYS A 97 6.70 15.57 -5.34
C LYS A 97 6.46 16.38 -6.63
N ILE A 98 5.89 15.77 -7.65
CA ILE A 98 5.63 16.40 -8.96
C ILE A 98 4.41 17.33 -8.90
N SER A 99 3.30 16.88 -8.30
CA SER A 99 2.02 17.60 -8.18
C SER A 99 2.05 18.76 -7.19
N ARG A 100 3.22 19.20 -6.75
CA ARG A 100 3.39 20.39 -5.90
C ARG A 100 3.92 21.55 -6.75
N PRO A 101 3.13 22.13 -7.67
CA PRO A 101 3.57 23.28 -8.45
C PRO A 101 3.61 24.51 -7.52
N ARG A 102 4.75 24.72 -6.86
CA ARG A 102 5.05 25.95 -6.14
C ARG A 102 5.50 27.09 -7.06
N ASP A 103 5.73 26.81 -8.35
CA ASP A 103 6.38 27.77 -9.25
C ASP A 103 5.45 28.43 -10.28
N ILE A 104 4.26 27.87 -10.57
CA ILE A 104 3.34 28.48 -11.56
C ILE A 104 2.79 29.82 -11.08
N PHE A 105 2.43 29.94 -9.79
CA PHE A 105 1.89 31.20 -9.23
C PHE A 105 2.97 32.28 -9.00
N ARG A 106 4.25 31.94 -9.02
CA ARG A 106 5.36 32.92 -8.93
C ARG A 106 5.72 33.55 -10.28
N LEU A 107 5.31 32.94 -11.39
CA LEU A 107 5.55 33.45 -12.75
C LEU A 107 4.42 34.38 -13.26
N LEU A 108 3.34 34.51 -12.48
CA LEU A 108 2.14 35.31 -12.79
C LEU A 108 2.02 36.59 -11.92
N LYS A 109 3.09 36.97 -11.23
CA LYS A 109 3.23 38.23 -10.48
C LYS A 109 4.50 38.94 -10.91
#